data_AF-A0A2I2GQW1-F1
#
_entry.id   AF-A0A2I2GQW1-F1
#
_cell.length_a   1.000
_cell.length_b   1.000
_cell.length_c   1.000
_cell.angle_alpha   90.00
_cell.angle_beta   90.00
_cell.angle_gamma   90.00
#
_symmetry.space_group_name_H-M   'P 1'
#
loop_
_entity.id
_entity.type
_entity.pdbx_description
1 polymer ?
#
loop_
_entity_poly.entity_id
_entity_poly.type
_entity_poly.pdbx_seq_one_letter_code
_entity_poly.pdbx_strand_id
1 'polypeptide(L)'
;MGISRDSRHKRSATGAKRATYRKKRAFEKGRQPSNTRIGTKRIHLVRTRGGNRKFRGLRLEAGNFSWGSEGISRKTRVIVVAYHPSNNELVRTNTLTKSAVVQIDAAPFRQWYEAHYGQPIGRRRQQKSDVPEEKKSNSVTKKQAARFADSGKVESAIERQFEAGRLYAVIASRPGQSGRVDGYILEGEELAFYQRAIRKKNNRKIPPSTFSKGQSPKMPPDKTIKTRLCLISDTHSLPPNPPSDTSNPYRHPLPWSNILLHAGDLTKLGRRSEHLGMLSMLKNAPAELKLVIAGNHDITLDEEYYTRVGHYRHRFGLERFTTGGTGGTDVEDVDAVEDPVAIKALWTSADAQAAGIRYLEEGTREFRLSTGARVRVYASPYTPEFCEWAFAYERGEDRYDAAKGARNPVPTFPPGVDVMLTHGPPYGILDQVVPGHESVGCEHLYRAAERAKPRLHVFGHIHEGYGARRFEWSTHNRSMIQCDETTAREERCAFVDVSESTNSSLRVGKETLFINASVVTVEYEPVNAPWVVDLELPLDEDGGRSN
;
A
#
# COMPACT_ATOMS: atom_id res chain seq x y z
N MET A 1 19.05 -34.79 14.84
CA MET A 1 18.33 -34.38 13.61
C MET A 1 17.89 -32.93 13.75
N GLY A 2 18.19 -32.06 12.78
CA GLY A 2 18.04 -30.61 12.93
C GLY A 2 16.79 -30.01 12.28
N ILE A 3 16.96 -28.77 11.76
CA ILE A 3 15.97 -28.04 10.97
C ILE A 3 15.50 -28.92 9.80
N SER A 4 14.20 -28.93 9.52
CA SER A 4 13.58 -29.69 8.42
C SER A 4 12.95 -28.75 7.41
N ARG A 5 13.07 -29.07 6.12
CA ARG A 5 12.47 -28.34 5.00
C ARG A 5 11.22 -29.04 4.45
N ASP A 6 10.67 -29.99 5.19
CA ASP A 6 9.44 -30.68 4.78
C ASP A 6 8.20 -29.79 4.99
N SER A 7 7.15 -30.04 4.23
CA SER A 7 5.86 -29.35 4.37
C SER A 7 4.87 -30.09 5.27
N ARG A 8 5.22 -31.29 5.77
CA ARG A 8 4.30 -32.14 6.54
C ARG A 8 4.02 -31.63 7.94
N HIS A 9 4.96 -30.90 8.54
CA HIS A 9 4.75 -30.27 9.83
C HIS A 9 3.82 -29.05 9.74
N LYS A 10 3.60 -28.52 8.53
CA LYS A 10 2.66 -27.42 8.27
C LYS A 10 1.25 -27.97 8.08
N ARG A 11 0.24 -27.16 8.40
CA ARG A 11 -1.17 -27.46 8.13
C ARG A 11 -1.39 -27.64 6.62
N SER A 12 -2.44 -28.38 6.25
CA SER A 12 -2.94 -28.39 4.87
C SER A 12 -3.55 -27.03 4.50
N ALA A 13 -3.84 -26.84 3.21
CA ALA A 13 -4.57 -25.67 2.73
C ALA A 13 -5.94 -25.54 3.43
N THR A 14 -6.60 -26.66 3.72
CA THR A 14 -7.86 -26.72 4.48
C THR A 14 -7.74 -26.39 5.98
N GLY A 15 -6.55 -25.99 6.45
CA GLY A 15 -6.28 -25.74 7.88
C GLY A 15 -6.10 -27.00 8.73
N ALA A 16 -6.37 -28.20 8.19
CA ALA A 16 -6.26 -29.45 8.94
C ALA A 16 -4.83 -29.73 9.41
N LYS A 17 -4.71 -30.20 10.65
CA LYS A 17 -3.44 -30.66 11.23
C LYS A 17 -3.09 -32.01 10.62
N ARG A 18 -1.91 -32.11 9.98
CA ARG A 18 -1.45 -33.34 9.36
C ARG A 18 -0.86 -34.32 10.38
N ALA A 19 -1.25 -35.59 10.29
CA ALA A 19 -0.68 -36.65 11.12
C ALA A 19 0.79 -36.92 10.77
N THR A 20 1.59 -37.34 11.76
CA THR A 20 2.99 -37.67 11.55
C THR A 20 3.12 -39.12 11.08
N TYR A 21 3.27 -39.34 9.78
CA TYR A 21 3.39 -40.69 9.21
C TYR A 21 4.83 -41.19 9.04
N ARG A 22 5.84 -40.29 9.09
CA ARG A 22 7.26 -40.67 9.02
C ARG A 22 8.15 -39.74 9.81
N LYS A 23 9.27 -40.28 10.31
CA LYS A 23 10.36 -39.50 10.92
C LYS A 23 11.04 -38.61 9.87
N LYS A 24 11.65 -37.51 10.33
CA LYS A 24 12.43 -36.57 9.48
C LYS A 24 13.49 -37.34 8.67
N ARG A 25 13.72 -36.94 7.41
CA ARG A 25 14.70 -37.59 6.52
C ARG A 25 15.90 -36.69 6.23
N ALA A 26 17.08 -37.29 6.04
CA ALA A 26 18.32 -36.55 5.82
C ALA A 26 18.32 -35.70 4.54
N PHE A 27 17.56 -36.07 3.51
CA PHE A 27 17.45 -35.30 2.26
C PHE A 27 16.58 -34.05 2.39
N GLU A 28 15.73 -33.95 3.42
CA GLU A 28 14.92 -32.77 3.75
C GLU A 28 15.61 -31.84 4.76
N LYS A 29 16.89 -32.09 5.12
CA LYS A 29 17.57 -31.31 6.16
C LYS A 29 17.78 -29.85 5.76
N GLY A 30 17.50 -28.95 6.69
CA GLY A 30 17.94 -27.56 6.71
C GLY A 30 19.26 -27.41 7.49
N ARG A 31 19.92 -26.26 7.33
CA ARG A 31 21.08 -25.85 8.16
C ARG A 31 20.88 -24.40 8.57
N GLN A 32 21.49 -24.00 9.68
CA GLN A 32 21.50 -22.61 10.12
C GLN A 32 22.08 -21.66 9.05
N PRO A 33 21.63 -20.40 9.01
CA PRO A 33 22.15 -19.38 8.10
C PRO A 33 23.62 -19.04 8.40
N SER A 34 24.30 -18.42 7.44
CA SER A 34 25.71 -18.02 7.62
C SER A 34 25.89 -16.70 8.35
N ASN A 35 24.91 -15.78 8.23
CA ASN A 35 24.97 -14.41 8.74
C ASN A 35 26.34 -13.74 8.49
N THR A 36 26.80 -13.84 7.23
CA THR A 36 28.13 -13.42 6.81
C THR A 36 28.38 -11.95 7.14
N ARG A 37 29.48 -11.62 7.81
CA ARG A 37 29.84 -10.26 8.22
C ARG A 37 30.96 -9.68 7.37
N ILE A 38 31.13 -8.36 7.42
CA ILE A 38 32.33 -7.71 6.92
C ILE A 38 33.50 -7.99 7.88
N GLY A 39 34.65 -8.38 7.34
CA GLY A 39 35.88 -8.60 8.11
C GLY A 39 36.81 -9.63 7.47
N THR A 40 37.94 -9.91 8.13
CA THR A 40 38.99 -10.82 7.63
C THR A 40 38.41 -12.13 7.12
N LYS A 41 38.78 -12.50 5.89
CA LYS A 41 38.18 -13.62 5.16
C LYS A 41 38.18 -14.92 5.97
N ARG A 42 36.98 -15.39 6.35
CA ARG A 42 36.75 -16.67 7.02
C ARG A 42 35.63 -17.42 6.33
N ILE A 43 35.96 -18.57 5.74
CA ILE A 43 35.03 -19.41 4.98
C ILE A 43 35.10 -20.83 5.55
N HIS A 44 33.94 -21.42 5.83
CA HIS A 44 33.82 -22.82 6.27
C HIS A 44 33.31 -23.70 5.15
N LEU A 45 33.98 -24.82 4.92
CA LEU A 45 33.54 -25.80 3.94
C LEU A 45 32.44 -26.69 4.54
N VAL A 46 31.35 -26.84 3.80
CA VAL A 46 30.20 -27.66 4.20
C VAL A 46 29.98 -28.76 3.17
N ARG A 47 30.15 -30.03 3.59
CA ARG A 47 29.77 -31.19 2.76
C ARG A 47 28.25 -31.26 2.61
N THR A 48 27.78 -31.46 1.38
CA THR A 48 26.38 -31.55 1.00
C THR A 48 26.06 -32.89 0.34
N ARG A 49 24.83 -33.08 -0.12
CA ARG A 49 24.37 -34.34 -0.72
C ARG A 49 25.23 -34.67 -1.97
N GLY A 50 25.56 -35.94 -2.13
CA GLY A 50 26.37 -36.41 -3.26
C GLY A 50 27.85 -36.06 -3.17
N GLY A 51 28.38 -35.75 -1.98
CA GLY A 51 29.81 -35.41 -1.81
C GLY A 51 30.17 -33.96 -2.19
N ASN A 52 29.24 -33.20 -2.77
CA ASN A 52 29.43 -31.81 -3.18
C ASN A 52 29.78 -30.88 -2.02
N ARG A 53 30.52 -29.82 -2.32
CA ARG A 53 31.00 -28.83 -1.34
C ARG A 53 30.24 -27.51 -1.49
N LYS A 54 29.85 -26.90 -0.37
CA LYS A 54 29.41 -25.50 -0.31
C LYS A 54 30.36 -24.69 0.55
N PHE A 55 30.57 -23.43 0.18
CA PHE A 55 31.49 -22.53 0.85
C PHE A 55 30.67 -21.53 1.65
N ARG A 56 30.65 -21.69 2.96
CA ARG A 56 29.91 -20.84 3.87
C ARG A 56 30.79 -19.68 4.30
N GLY A 57 30.63 -18.52 3.67
CA GLY A 57 31.30 -17.30 4.13
C GLY A 57 30.79 -16.89 5.50
N LEU A 58 31.67 -16.70 6.46
CA LEU A 58 31.35 -16.17 7.79
C LEU A 58 31.80 -14.71 7.92
N ARG A 59 32.99 -14.41 7.39
CA ARG A 59 33.52 -13.05 7.27
C ARG A 59 34.13 -12.88 5.89
N LEU A 60 33.83 -11.77 5.21
CA LEU A 60 34.39 -11.42 3.91
C LEU A 60 34.68 -9.91 3.88
N GLU A 61 35.86 -9.53 3.39
CA GLU A 61 36.29 -8.11 3.34
C GLU A 61 36.25 -7.51 1.94
N ALA A 62 36.33 -8.35 0.91
CA ALA A 62 36.43 -7.92 -0.47
C ALA A 62 35.68 -8.87 -1.40
N GLY A 63 35.25 -8.34 -2.55
CA GLY A 63 34.52 -9.06 -3.58
C GLY A 63 34.85 -8.54 -4.97
N ASN A 64 34.42 -9.26 -6.01
CA ASN A 64 34.55 -8.80 -7.37
C ASN A 64 33.28 -8.05 -7.80
N PHE A 65 33.42 -6.76 -8.11
CA PHE A 65 32.31 -5.92 -8.54
C PHE A 65 32.50 -5.50 -10.00
N SER A 66 31.40 -5.46 -10.74
CA SER A 66 31.34 -5.08 -12.14
C SER A 66 30.82 -3.66 -12.31
N TRP A 67 31.41 -2.90 -13.23
CA TRP A 67 30.87 -1.64 -13.72
C TRP A 67 30.19 -1.93 -15.06
N GLY A 68 28.86 -1.84 -15.09
CA GLY A 68 28.03 -2.29 -16.21
C GLY A 68 28.28 -1.49 -17.48
N SER A 69 28.20 -0.15 -17.40
CA SER A 69 28.41 0.74 -18.54
C SER A 69 29.78 0.58 -19.19
N GLU A 70 30.82 0.35 -18.39
CA GLU A 70 32.22 0.26 -18.84
C GLU A 70 32.67 -1.17 -19.18
N GLY A 71 31.85 -2.19 -18.93
CA GLY A 71 32.18 -3.58 -19.22
C GLY A 71 33.38 -4.14 -18.46
N ILE A 72 33.71 -3.60 -17.27
CA ILE A 72 34.86 -4.04 -16.48
C ILE A 72 34.46 -4.62 -15.12
N SER A 73 35.38 -5.39 -14.52
CA SER A 73 35.23 -5.86 -13.15
C SER A 73 36.52 -5.73 -12.36
N ARG A 74 36.42 -5.33 -11.09
CA ARG A 74 37.55 -5.18 -10.18
C ARG A 74 37.23 -5.76 -8.81
N LYS A 75 38.27 -6.32 -8.19
CA LYS A 75 38.24 -6.71 -6.79
C LYS A 75 38.33 -5.46 -5.94
N THR A 76 37.31 -5.20 -5.13
CA THR A 76 37.25 -4.03 -4.25
C THR A 76 36.86 -4.43 -2.83
N ARG A 77 37.25 -3.60 -1.87
CA ARG A 77 36.90 -3.79 -0.46
C ARG A 77 35.46 -3.37 -0.24
N VAL A 78 34.70 -4.18 0.51
CA VAL A 78 33.34 -3.85 0.96
C VAL A 78 33.46 -3.11 2.28
N ILE A 79 32.95 -1.88 2.33
CA ILE A 79 33.12 -0.97 3.47
C ILE A 79 31.99 -1.16 4.47
N VAL A 80 30.74 -1.03 4.01
CA VAL A 80 29.55 -1.05 4.87
C VAL A 80 28.32 -1.52 4.08
N VAL A 81 27.36 -2.14 4.76
CA VAL A 81 26.02 -2.39 4.20
C VAL A 81 25.19 -1.13 4.40
N ALA A 82 24.80 -0.47 3.31
CA ALA A 82 24.05 0.78 3.36
C ALA A 82 22.54 0.54 3.40
N TYR A 83 22.05 -0.48 2.69
CA TYR A 83 20.62 -0.79 2.61
C TYR A 83 20.40 -2.29 2.35
N HIS A 84 19.29 -2.82 2.85
CA HIS A 84 18.87 -4.19 2.60
C HIS A 84 17.35 -4.25 2.46
N PRO A 85 16.79 -4.77 1.35
CA PRO A 85 15.36 -4.75 1.10
C PRO A 85 14.57 -5.67 2.04
N SER A 86 15.14 -6.82 2.43
CA SER A 86 14.41 -7.81 3.23
C SER A 86 14.32 -7.51 4.74
N ASN A 87 15.37 -6.95 5.35
CA ASN A 87 15.39 -6.74 6.81
C ASN A 87 16.43 -5.67 7.19
N ASN A 88 15.99 -4.67 7.97
CA ASN A 88 16.83 -3.57 8.46
C ASN A 88 17.92 -3.99 9.45
N GLU A 89 17.73 -5.08 10.20
CA GLU A 89 18.72 -5.60 11.14
C GLU A 89 19.99 -6.08 10.43
N LEU A 90 19.86 -6.54 9.19
CA LEU A 90 20.99 -6.94 8.35
C LEU A 90 21.86 -5.73 7.98
N VAL A 91 21.27 -4.54 7.86
CA VAL A 91 22.00 -3.28 7.68
C VAL A 91 22.73 -2.91 8.96
N ARG A 92 22.00 -2.87 10.09
CA ARG A 92 22.54 -2.47 11.41
C ARG A 92 23.76 -3.28 11.80
N THR A 93 23.75 -4.56 11.46
CA THR A 93 24.79 -5.49 11.85
C THR A 93 25.85 -5.73 10.75
N ASN A 94 25.73 -5.08 9.59
CA ASN A 94 26.58 -5.31 8.40
C ASN A 94 26.60 -6.78 7.93
N THR A 95 25.41 -7.38 7.74
CA THR A 95 25.29 -8.73 7.15
C THR A 95 25.32 -8.66 5.62
N LEU A 96 26.20 -9.45 5.01
CA LEU A 96 26.34 -9.61 3.57
C LEU A 96 25.42 -10.74 3.09
N THR A 97 24.36 -10.39 2.36
CA THR A 97 23.51 -11.34 1.65
C THR A 97 23.21 -10.85 0.23
N LYS A 98 22.56 -11.69 -0.60
CA LYS A 98 22.16 -11.28 -1.95
C LYS A 98 21.20 -10.09 -1.85
N SER A 99 21.31 -9.14 -2.78
CA SER A 99 20.49 -7.91 -2.86
C SER A 99 20.75 -6.90 -1.75
N ALA A 100 21.77 -7.11 -0.91
CA ALA A 100 22.27 -6.07 -0.02
C ALA A 100 23.00 -4.99 -0.84
N VAL A 101 22.64 -3.73 -0.60
CA VAL A 101 23.32 -2.56 -1.15
C VAL A 101 24.47 -2.20 -0.23
N VAL A 102 25.68 -2.19 -0.77
CA VAL A 102 26.92 -1.95 -0.06
C VAL A 102 27.64 -0.72 -0.61
N GLN A 103 28.44 -0.07 0.23
CA GLN A 103 29.47 0.86 -0.26
C GLN A 103 30.77 0.08 -0.47
N ILE A 104 31.35 0.23 -1.65
CA ILE A 104 32.64 -0.35 -2.02
C ILE A 104 33.68 0.74 -2.28
N ASP A 105 34.95 0.37 -2.19
CA ASP A 105 36.06 1.24 -2.54
C ASP A 105 36.06 1.60 -4.05
N ALA A 106 36.11 2.90 -4.35
CA ALA A 106 36.15 3.42 -5.72
C ALA A 106 37.55 3.40 -6.36
N ALA A 107 38.61 3.28 -5.56
CA ALA A 107 39.99 3.45 -6.05
C ALA A 107 40.37 2.53 -7.22
N PRO A 108 40.04 1.22 -7.22
CA PRO A 108 40.37 0.35 -8.34
C PRO A 108 39.65 0.71 -9.66
N PHE A 109 38.46 1.30 -9.57
CA PHE A 109 37.72 1.78 -10.74
C PHE A 109 38.25 3.13 -11.22
N ARG A 110 38.61 4.04 -10.29
CA ARG A 110 39.23 5.33 -10.61
C ARG A 110 40.56 5.16 -11.35
N GLN A 111 41.44 4.29 -10.83
CA GLN A 111 42.73 3.99 -11.45
C GLN A 111 42.56 3.46 -12.88
N TRP A 112 41.57 2.57 -13.08
CA TRP A 112 41.28 2.07 -14.42
C TRP A 112 40.76 3.17 -15.34
N TYR A 113 39.84 4.02 -14.87
CA TYR A 113 39.25 5.09 -15.66
C TYR A 113 40.33 6.10 -16.13
N GLU A 114 41.19 6.55 -15.21
CA GLU A 114 42.30 7.47 -15.52
C GLU A 114 43.31 6.85 -16.50
N ALA A 115 43.59 5.55 -16.39
CA ALA A 115 44.45 4.84 -17.34
C ALA A 115 43.78 4.60 -18.71
N HIS A 116 42.47 4.36 -18.73
CA HIS A 116 41.73 3.99 -19.94
C HIS A 116 41.38 5.20 -20.81
N TYR A 117 40.90 6.28 -20.17
CA TYR A 117 40.42 7.50 -20.82
C TYR A 117 41.39 8.67 -20.73
N GLY A 118 42.42 8.60 -19.88
CA GLY A 118 43.39 9.68 -19.72
C GLY A 118 42.86 10.93 -19.03
N GLN A 119 41.61 10.90 -18.53
CA GLN A 119 40.94 12.00 -17.85
C GLN A 119 40.73 11.66 -16.36
N PRO A 120 40.86 12.63 -15.44
CA PRO A 120 40.53 12.43 -14.03
C PRO A 120 39.01 12.29 -13.83
N ILE A 121 38.59 11.51 -12.83
CA ILE A 121 37.18 11.39 -12.41
C ILE A 121 37.03 11.64 -10.90
N GLY A 122 36.11 12.52 -10.55
CA GLY A 122 35.78 12.85 -9.16
C GLY A 122 36.88 13.63 -8.41
N ARG A 123 37.63 14.52 -9.10
CA ARG A 123 38.53 15.48 -8.44
C ARG A 123 37.83 16.83 -8.34
N ARG A 124 37.70 17.37 -7.11
CA ARG A 124 37.23 18.76 -6.91
C ARG A 124 38.18 19.73 -7.61
N ARG A 125 37.64 20.73 -8.32
CA ARG A 125 38.35 21.78 -9.09
C ARG A 125 39.50 22.53 -8.36
N GLN A 126 39.74 22.30 -7.06
CA GLN A 126 40.75 22.98 -6.26
C GLN A 126 41.93 22.11 -5.77
N GLN A 127 41.95 20.79 -6.02
CA GLN A 127 43.11 19.95 -5.67
C GLN A 127 43.84 19.52 -6.95
N LYS A 128 44.81 20.34 -7.37
CA LYS A 128 45.87 19.89 -8.28
C LYS A 128 46.69 18.85 -7.51
N SER A 129 46.79 17.64 -8.03
CA SER A 129 47.64 16.61 -7.44
C SER A 129 49.10 16.92 -7.77
N ASP A 130 49.98 16.92 -6.77
CA ASP A 130 51.45 16.99 -6.91
C ASP A 130 52.07 15.73 -7.55
N VAL A 131 51.27 14.94 -8.29
CA VAL A 131 51.77 13.78 -9.02
C VAL A 131 52.38 14.29 -10.33
N PRO A 132 53.68 14.03 -10.60
CA PRO A 132 54.32 14.47 -11.84
C PRO A 132 53.56 13.92 -13.06
N GLU A 133 53.24 14.77 -14.02
CA GLU A 133 52.70 14.33 -15.31
C GLU A 133 53.77 13.49 -16.05
N GLU A 134 53.60 12.17 -16.05
CA GLU A 134 54.40 11.30 -16.91
C GLU A 134 54.12 11.60 -18.39
N LYS A 135 55.18 11.84 -19.16
CA LYS A 135 55.07 12.06 -20.62
C LYS A 135 54.57 10.79 -21.30
N LYS A 136 53.30 10.80 -21.74
CA LYS A 136 52.69 9.71 -22.52
C LYS A 136 53.04 9.84 -24.01
N SER A 137 53.11 8.70 -24.72
CA SER A 137 53.33 8.71 -26.17
C SER A 137 52.10 9.24 -26.93
N ASN A 138 52.34 9.91 -28.06
CA ASN A 138 51.27 10.52 -28.87
C ASN A 138 50.18 9.53 -29.32
N SER A 139 50.55 8.26 -29.54
CA SER A 139 49.61 7.20 -29.89
C SER A 139 48.63 6.89 -28.74
N VAL A 140 49.12 6.88 -27.49
CA VAL A 140 48.30 6.64 -26.30
C VAL A 140 47.33 7.79 -26.08
N THR A 141 47.80 9.04 -26.21
CA THR A 141 46.95 10.24 -26.06
C THR A 141 45.84 10.26 -27.11
N LYS A 142 46.16 9.97 -28.38
CA LYS A 142 45.16 9.89 -29.46
C LYS A 142 44.10 8.82 -29.17
N LYS A 143 44.52 7.63 -28.69
CA LYS A 143 43.60 6.53 -28.35
C LYS A 143 42.70 6.85 -27.15
N GLN A 144 43.26 7.51 -26.13
CA GLN A 144 42.52 7.96 -24.94
C GLN A 144 41.47 9.01 -25.30
N ALA A 145 41.85 10.01 -26.12
CA ALA A 145 40.94 11.03 -26.59
C ALA A 145 39.77 10.45 -27.42
N ALA A 146 40.08 9.52 -28.34
CA ALA A 146 39.05 8.85 -29.15
C ALA A 146 38.05 8.07 -28.30
N ARG A 147 38.52 7.30 -27.31
CA ARG A 147 37.65 6.55 -26.38
C ARG A 147 36.82 7.47 -25.50
N PHE A 148 37.41 8.55 -24.99
CA PHE A 148 36.70 9.48 -24.12
C PHE A 148 35.56 10.18 -24.86
N ALA A 149 35.80 10.54 -26.13
CA ALA A 149 34.77 11.13 -26.98
C ALA A 149 33.60 10.16 -27.25
N ASP A 150 33.88 8.87 -27.39
CA ASP A 150 32.88 7.82 -27.66
C ASP A 150 32.04 7.47 -26.42
N SER A 151 32.68 7.06 -25.32
CA SER A 151 32.00 6.50 -24.14
C SER A 151 32.48 7.06 -22.80
N GLY A 152 33.41 8.01 -22.77
CA GLY A 152 34.03 8.49 -21.53
C GLY A 152 33.16 9.39 -20.66
N LYS A 153 31.94 9.76 -21.08
CA LYS A 153 31.06 10.61 -20.26
C LYS A 153 30.28 9.76 -19.26
N VAL A 154 30.62 9.91 -17.97
CA VAL A 154 29.96 9.20 -16.87
C VAL A 154 28.79 10.01 -16.32
N GLU A 155 27.74 9.33 -15.86
CA GLU A 155 26.59 9.95 -15.20
C GLU A 155 27.03 10.77 -13.96
N SER A 156 26.51 11.99 -13.83
CA SER A 156 26.85 12.91 -12.72
C SER A 156 26.65 12.30 -11.32
N ALA A 157 25.69 11.38 -11.15
CA ALA A 157 25.41 10.70 -9.89
C ALA A 157 26.52 9.70 -9.50
N ILE A 158 27.20 9.12 -10.48
CA ILE A 158 28.34 8.21 -10.30
C ILE A 158 29.61 9.03 -10.10
N GLU A 159 29.81 10.11 -10.86
CA GLU A 159 30.95 11.01 -10.70
C GLU A 159 31.06 11.57 -9.27
N ARG A 160 29.95 12.02 -8.70
CA ARG A 160 29.88 12.48 -7.28
C ARG A 160 30.27 11.39 -6.28
N GLN A 161 30.04 10.10 -6.60
CA GLN A 161 30.46 9.00 -5.73
C GLN A 161 31.96 8.71 -5.84
N PHE A 162 32.55 8.93 -7.03
CA PHE A 162 34.00 8.95 -7.18
C PHE A 162 34.64 10.08 -6.37
N GLU A 163 34.01 11.25 -6.25
CA GLU A 163 34.50 12.31 -5.34
C GLU A 163 34.53 11.85 -3.87
N ALA A 164 33.50 11.13 -3.43
CA ALA A 164 33.43 10.56 -2.07
C ALA A 164 34.37 9.36 -1.86
N GLY A 165 34.96 8.82 -2.93
CA GLY A 165 35.79 7.62 -2.90
C GLY A 165 35.05 6.32 -2.58
N ARG A 166 33.71 6.33 -2.64
CA ARG A 166 32.87 5.17 -2.32
C ARG A 166 31.74 5.04 -3.33
N LEU A 167 31.65 3.88 -3.97
CA LEU A 167 30.58 3.56 -4.92
C LEU A 167 29.51 2.71 -4.25
N TYR A 168 28.25 2.95 -4.57
CA TYR A 168 27.17 2.06 -4.21
C TYR A 168 27.12 0.87 -5.18
N ALA A 169 27.01 -0.34 -4.64
CA ALA A 169 26.93 -1.57 -5.40
C ALA A 169 25.94 -2.54 -4.76
N VAL A 170 25.37 -3.44 -5.57
CA VAL A 170 24.47 -4.50 -5.12
C VAL A 170 25.20 -5.84 -5.14
N ILE A 171 25.07 -6.61 -4.06
CA ILE A 171 25.58 -7.98 -4.00
C ILE A 171 24.67 -8.90 -4.83
N ALA A 172 25.20 -9.46 -5.91
CA ALA A 172 24.50 -10.40 -6.78
C ALA A 172 24.73 -11.87 -6.37
N SER A 173 25.88 -12.16 -5.75
CA SER A 173 26.24 -13.50 -5.29
C SER A 173 25.48 -13.89 -4.02
N ARG A 174 25.62 -15.16 -3.62
CA ARG A 174 25.10 -15.68 -2.33
C ARG A 174 26.27 -16.07 -1.42
N PRO A 175 26.73 -15.19 -0.51
CA PRO A 175 27.92 -15.42 0.32
C PRO A 175 27.85 -16.69 1.19
N GLY A 176 26.68 -17.02 1.72
CA GLY A 176 26.47 -18.23 2.52
C GLY A 176 26.48 -19.55 1.73
N GLN A 177 26.49 -19.49 0.39
CA GLN A 177 26.49 -20.66 -0.50
C GLN A 177 27.82 -20.82 -1.24
N SER A 178 28.34 -19.72 -1.79
CA SER A 178 29.52 -19.68 -2.65
C SER A 178 30.79 -19.17 -1.95
N GLY A 179 30.67 -18.55 -0.78
CA GLY A 179 31.79 -17.94 -0.07
C GLY A 179 32.33 -16.68 -0.74
N ARG A 180 31.58 -16.08 -1.68
CA ARG A 180 31.95 -14.86 -2.40
C ARG A 180 30.92 -13.76 -2.20
N VAL A 181 31.37 -12.51 -2.26
CA VAL A 181 30.53 -11.29 -2.16
C VAL A 181 30.68 -10.46 -3.43
N ASP A 182 30.21 -11.02 -4.54
CA ASP A 182 30.38 -10.43 -5.87
C ASP A 182 29.09 -9.69 -6.27
N GLY A 183 29.24 -8.67 -7.13
CA GLY A 183 28.14 -7.76 -7.43
C GLY A 183 28.38 -6.83 -8.61
N TYR A 184 27.55 -5.80 -8.71
CA TYR A 184 27.65 -4.76 -9.73
C TYR A 184 27.42 -3.38 -9.10
N ILE A 185 28.06 -2.36 -9.68
CA ILE A 185 27.88 -0.95 -9.31
C ILE A 185 26.49 -0.51 -9.74
N LEU A 186 25.83 0.28 -8.89
CA LEU A 186 24.52 0.84 -9.19
C LEU A 186 24.64 2.04 -10.13
N GLU A 187 23.82 2.03 -11.18
CA GLU A 187 23.78 3.07 -12.23
C GLU A 187 22.33 3.49 -12.53
N GLY A 188 22.12 4.66 -13.13
CA GLY A 188 20.83 5.11 -13.65
C GLY A 188 19.67 5.08 -12.65
N GLU A 189 18.54 4.53 -13.07
CA GLU A 189 17.31 4.51 -12.26
C GLU A 189 17.43 3.66 -10.98
N GLU A 190 18.20 2.56 -11.04
CA GLU A 190 18.42 1.69 -9.89
C GLU A 190 19.26 2.41 -8.81
N LEU A 191 20.30 3.14 -9.24
CA LEU A 191 21.06 4.01 -8.36
C LEU A 191 20.17 5.09 -7.74
N ALA A 192 19.35 5.76 -8.55
CA ALA A 192 18.43 6.79 -8.08
C ALA A 192 17.42 6.22 -7.06
N PHE A 193 16.90 5.02 -7.29
CA PHE A 193 16.01 4.32 -6.37
C PHE A 193 16.68 4.08 -5.00
N TYR A 194 17.86 3.45 -4.99
CA TYR A 194 18.54 3.12 -3.74
C TYR A 194 19.09 4.35 -3.02
N GLN A 195 19.56 5.38 -3.73
CA GLN A 195 19.94 6.64 -3.12
C GLN A 195 18.76 7.32 -2.41
N ARG A 196 17.56 7.31 -3.02
CA ARG A 196 16.34 7.80 -2.37
C ARG A 196 15.99 6.97 -1.13
N ALA A 197 16.06 5.64 -1.23
CA ALA A 197 15.77 4.74 -0.11
C ALA A 197 16.75 4.93 1.07
N ILE A 198 18.04 5.10 0.79
CA ILE A 198 19.08 5.35 1.80
C ILE A 198 18.92 6.73 2.43
N ARG A 199 18.66 7.78 1.65
CA ARG A 199 18.44 9.15 2.17
C ARG A 199 17.21 9.23 3.08
N LYS A 200 16.10 8.59 2.69
CA LYS A 200 14.90 8.48 3.54
C LYS A 200 15.21 7.83 4.89
N LYS A 201 16.14 6.88 4.94
CA LYS A 201 16.58 6.21 6.17
C LYS A 201 17.50 7.08 7.04
N ASN A 202 18.44 7.81 6.43
CA ASN A 202 19.43 8.62 7.14
C ASN A 202 18.84 9.92 7.72
N ASN A 203 17.80 10.49 7.11
CA ASN A 203 17.09 11.66 7.62
C ASN A 203 16.20 11.40 8.85
N ARG A 204 16.23 10.20 9.46
CA ARG A 204 15.62 9.92 10.78
C ARG A 204 16.45 10.46 11.96
N LYS A 205 17.59 11.13 11.73
CA LYS A 205 18.35 11.89 12.75
C LYS A 205 18.28 13.40 12.45
N ILE A 206 17.59 14.14 13.32
CA ILE A 206 17.47 15.61 13.33
C ILE A 206 18.87 16.23 13.55
N PRO A 207 19.32 17.23 12.76
CA PRO A 207 19.38 18.62 13.26
C PRO A 207 19.24 19.70 12.14
N PRO A 208 19.38 21.00 12.49
CA PRO A 208 18.38 22.03 12.23
C PRO A 208 18.34 22.51 10.77
N SER A 209 17.18 23.07 10.43
CA SER A 209 16.85 23.78 9.20
C SER A 209 17.97 24.72 8.73
N THR A 210 18.48 24.48 7.52
CA THR A 210 18.93 25.51 6.58
C THR A 210 19.31 24.84 5.27
N PHE A 211 18.45 24.88 4.26
CA PHE A 211 18.92 24.92 2.87
C PHE A 211 17.96 25.73 2.01
N SER A 212 18.56 26.72 1.37
CA SER A 212 18.01 27.64 0.40
C SER A 212 17.71 26.94 -0.94
N LYS A 213 16.64 27.48 -1.53
CA LYS A 213 16.09 27.43 -2.89
C LYS A 213 16.90 26.76 -4.03
N GLY A 214 16.20 25.87 -4.72
CA GLY A 214 16.25 25.67 -6.17
C GLY A 214 14.86 25.18 -6.62
N GLN A 215 14.06 26.07 -7.23
CA GLN A 215 12.65 25.87 -7.58
C GLN A 215 12.46 25.30 -8.99
N SER A 216 11.56 24.33 -9.08
CA SER A 216 10.56 24.16 -10.15
C SER A 216 9.18 24.03 -9.43
N PRO A 217 8.05 24.37 -10.09
CA PRO A 217 6.94 25.08 -9.46
C PRO A 217 6.33 24.28 -8.31
N LYS A 218 6.57 24.73 -7.08
CA LYS A 218 5.87 24.26 -5.89
C LYS A 218 4.56 25.02 -5.84
N MET A 219 3.44 24.30 -5.93
CA MET A 219 2.25 24.76 -5.20
C MET A 219 2.65 24.90 -3.72
N PRO A 220 2.16 25.94 -3.01
CA PRO A 220 2.47 26.10 -1.60
C PRO A 220 2.09 24.80 -0.86
N PRO A 221 2.87 24.37 0.16
CA PRO A 221 2.44 23.26 0.98
C PRO A 221 1.22 23.72 1.77
N ASP A 222 0.02 23.30 1.37
CA ASP A 222 -1.18 23.39 2.20
C ASP A 222 -0.80 22.84 3.57
N LYS A 223 -0.96 23.65 4.62
CA LYS A 223 -0.78 23.15 5.98
C LYS A 223 -1.73 21.97 6.16
N THR A 224 -1.27 20.88 6.76
CA THR A 224 -2.12 19.71 7.03
C THR A 224 -2.30 19.49 8.52
N ILE A 225 -3.29 18.68 8.86
CA ILE A 225 -3.54 18.21 10.21
C ILE A 225 -3.86 16.72 10.21
N LYS A 226 -3.26 16.00 11.17
CA LYS A 226 -3.54 14.60 11.44
C LYS A 226 -5.01 14.43 11.81
N THR A 227 -5.72 13.64 11.02
CA THR A 227 -7.14 13.34 11.21
C THR A 227 -7.33 11.83 11.29
N ARG A 228 -8.16 11.38 12.25
CA ARG A 228 -8.51 9.98 12.43
C ARG A 228 -9.82 9.65 11.72
N LEU A 229 -9.82 8.58 10.93
CA LEU A 229 -10.99 8.08 10.23
C LEU A 229 -11.32 6.65 10.70
N CYS A 230 -12.60 6.36 10.95
CA CYS A 230 -13.12 5.01 11.19
C CYS A 230 -13.91 4.56 9.96
N LEU A 231 -13.61 3.39 9.43
CA LEU A 231 -14.10 2.91 8.15
C LEU A 231 -14.83 1.58 8.33
N ILE A 232 -16.07 1.54 7.87
CA ILE A 232 -16.93 0.35 7.85
C ILE A 232 -17.70 0.30 6.52
N SER A 233 -18.24 -0.86 6.20
CA SER A 233 -19.09 -1.12 5.04
C SER A 233 -19.81 -2.45 5.24
N ASP A 234 -20.85 -2.70 4.46
CA ASP A 234 -21.52 -4.00 4.38
C ASP A 234 -22.03 -4.44 5.76
N THR A 235 -22.74 -3.56 6.47
CA THR A 235 -23.33 -3.92 7.76
C THR A 235 -24.54 -4.82 7.61
N HIS A 236 -25.28 -4.74 6.50
CA HIS A 236 -26.43 -5.62 6.21
C HIS A 236 -27.43 -5.72 7.38
N SER A 237 -27.77 -4.57 7.99
CA SER A 237 -28.63 -4.49 9.17
C SER A 237 -28.05 -5.08 10.47
N LEU A 238 -26.78 -5.49 10.49
CA LEU A 238 -26.10 -6.05 11.66
C LEU A 238 -25.29 -4.97 12.39
N PRO A 239 -25.76 -4.47 13.55
CA PRO A 239 -24.99 -3.54 14.36
C PRO A 239 -23.78 -4.24 15.02
N PRO A 240 -22.82 -3.48 15.57
CA PRO A 240 -21.69 -4.03 16.32
C PRO A 240 -22.16 -4.91 17.46
N ASN A 241 -21.42 -6.00 17.71
CA ASN A 241 -21.71 -6.90 18.82
C ASN A 241 -21.70 -6.17 20.18
N PRO A 242 -22.39 -6.69 21.21
CA PRO A 242 -22.39 -6.11 22.53
C PRO A 242 -20.96 -5.95 23.10
N PRO A 243 -20.68 -4.92 23.93
CA PRO A 243 -19.33 -4.70 24.47
C PRO A 243 -18.74 -5.89 25.23
N SER A 244 -19.61 -6.71 25.83
CA SER A 244 -19.25 -7.93 26.58
C SER A 244 -18.75 -9.06 25.70
N ASP A 245 -19.12 -9.09 24.42
CA ASP A 245 -18.62 -10.08 23.47
C ASP A 245 -17.21 -9.68 23.03
N THR A 246 -16.20 -10.44 23.46
CA THR A 246 -14.78 -10.21 23.13
C THR A 246 -14.28 -11.17 22.05
N SER A 247 -15.16 -11.97 21.45
CA SER A 247 -14.80 -12.98 20.45
C SER A 247 -14.29 -12.37 19.14
N ASN A 248 -14.79 -11.18 18.80
CA ASN A 248 -14.48 -10.49 17.57
C ASN A 248 -14.32 -8.96 17.79
N PRO A 249 -13.63 -8.26 16.88
CA PRO A 249 -13.36 -6.83 16.98
C PRO A 249 -14.54 -5.90 16.65
N TYR A 250 -15.57 -6.37 15.93
CA TYR A 250 -16.71 -5.54 15.53
C TYR A 250 -17.75 -5.48 16.65
N ARG A 251 -17.52 -4.57 17.61
CA ARG A 251 -18.32 -4.46 18.83
C ARG A 251 -18.38 -3.05 19.39
N HIS A 252 -19.40 -2.78 20.19
CA HIS A 252 -19.59 -1.47 20.82
C HIS A 252 -18.59 -1.16 21.95
N PRO A 253 -18.34 0.13 22.22
CA PRO A 253 -18.44 1.23 21.25
C PRO A 253 -17.51 1.02 20.06
N LEU A 254 -17.92 1.55 18.90
CA LEU A 254 -17.01 1.69 17.75
C LEU A 254 -15.82 2.60 18.13
N PRO A 255 -14.67 2.45 17.47
CA PRO A 255 -13.51 3.30 17.71
C PRO A 255 -13.81 4.79 17.52
N TRP A 256 -13.29 5.63 18.41
CA TRP A 256 -13.36 7.09 18.27
C TRP A 256 -12.64 7.56 17.00
N SER A 257 -13.24 8.50 16.28
CA SER A 257 -12.67 9.10 15.08
C SER A 257 -13.16 10.53 14.86
N ASN A 258 -12.47 11.30 14.03
CA ASN A 258 -13.00 12.59 13.56
C ASN A 258 -14.07 12.37 12.49
N ILE A 259 -13.82 11.41 11.58
CA ILE A 259 -14.73 11.05 10.49
C ILE A 259 -15.02 9.56 10.53
N LEU A 260 -16.29 9.17 10.50
CA LEU A 260 -16.71 7.80 10.19
C LEU A 260 -17.16 7.74 8.73
N LEU A 261 -16.70 6.74 7.98
CA LEU A 261 -17.11 6.46 6.60
C LEU A 261 -17.84 5.12 6.54
N HIS A 262 -19.03 5.09 5.93
CA HIS A 262 -19.76 3.87 5.59
C HIS A 262 -19.87 3.71 4.08
N ALA A 263 -19.29 2.65 3.52
CA ALA A 263 -19.18 2.45 2.07
C ALA A 263 -20.33 1.62 1.45
N GLY A 264 -21.56 1.83 1.90
CA GLY A 264 -22.75 1.16 1.36
C GLY A 264 -23.09 -0.17 2.02
N ASP A 265 -24.20 -0.76 1.58
CA ASP A 265 -24.85 -1.94 2.15
C ASP A 265 -25.11 -1.76 3.65
N LEU A 266 -25.82 -0.68 3.97
CA LEU A 266 -26.26 -0.37 5.33
C LEU A 266 -27.25 -1.44 5.80
N THR A 267 -28.21 -1.77 4.94
CA THR A 267 -29.33 -2.66 5.18
C THR A 267 -29.19 -3.96 4.38
N LYS A 268 -29.92 -5.01 4.77
CA LYS A 268 -29.96 -6.27 4.03
C LYS A 268 -30.91 -6.20 2.83
N LEU A 269 -32.03 -5.50 2.98
CA LEU A 269 -33.08 -5.39 1.96
C LEU A 269 -33.69 -4.00 1.86
N GLY A 270 -33.19 -2.99 2.56
CA GLY A 270 -33.74 -1.63 2.48
C GLY A 270 -35.07 -1.43 3.22
N ARG A 271 -35.44 -2.28 4.19
CA ARG A 271 -36.66 -2.04 4.97
C ARG A 271 -36.52 -0.84 5.91
N ARG A 272 -37.62 -0.16 6.22
CA ARG A 272 -37.63 1.00 7.13
C ARG A 272 -37.05 0.68 8.50
N SER A 273 -37.41 -0.48 9.06
CA SER A 273 -36.90 -0.95 10.35
C SER A 273 -35.38 -1.11 10.34
N GLU A 274 -34.82 -1.62 9.25
CA GLU A 274 -33.37 -1.77 9.05
C GLU A 274 -32.67 -0.40 9.00
N HIS A 275 -33.21 0.54 8.21
CA HIS A 275 -32.70 1.92 8.14
C HIS A 275 -32.71 2.61 9.50
N LEU A 276 -33.79 2.46 10.28
CA LEU A 276 -33.88 3.00 11.64
C LEU A 276 -32.83 2.39 12.58
N GLY A 277 -32.59 1.08 12.48
CA GLY A 277 -31.54 0.38 13.22
C GLY A 277 -30.15 0.95 12.91
N MET A 278 -29.82 1.11 11.63
CA MET A 278 -28.52 1.63 11.20
C MET A 278 -28.34 3.11 11.53
N LEU A 279 -29.39 3.93 11.42
CA LEU A 279 -29.39 5.31 11.89
C LEU A 279 -29.11 5.37 13.40
N SER A 280 -29.74 4.51 14.19
CA SER A 280 -29.49 4.42 15.63
C SER A 280 -28.03 4.05 15.94
N MET A 281 -27.48 3.06 15.23
CA MET A 281 -26.07 2.67 15.34
C MET A 281 -25.15 3.86 15.06
N LEU A 282 -25.37 4.55 13.94
CA LEU A 282 -24.54 5.68 13.52
C LEU A 282 -24.66 6.87 14.46
N LYS A 283 -25.85 7.20 14.98
CA LYS A 283 -26.02 8.26 15.98
C LYS A 283 -25.17 8.02 17.23
N ASN A 284 -25.04 6.76 17.64
CA ASN A 284 -24.24 6.35 18.79
C ASN A 284 -22.74 6.21 18.50
N ALA A 285 -22.31 6.33 17.23
CA ALA A 285 -20.90 6.21 16.88
C ALA A 285 -20.11 7.46 17.32
N PRO A 286 -18.94 7.31 17.98
CA PRO A 286 -18.15 8.41 18.52
C PRO A 286 -17.32 9.11 17.42
N ALA A 287 -18.01 9.81 16.52
CA ALA A 287 -17.42 10.62 15.46
C ALA A 287 -18.13 11.95 15.29
N GLU A 288 -17.41 13.02 14.93
CA GLU A 288 -18.01 14.32 14.64
C GLU A 288 -18.79 14.26 13.32
N LEU A 289 -18.14 13.79 12.25
CA LEU A 289 -18.71 13.68 10.91
C LEU A 289 -18.89 12.22 10.52
N LYS A 290 -20.05 11.85 9.98
CA LYS A 290 -20.38 10.48 9.56
C LYS A 290 -20.88 10.52 8.13
N LEU A 291 -20.05 10.11 7.18
CA LEU A 291 -20.38 10.13 5.76
C LEU A 291 -20.82 8.73 5.33
N VAL A 292 -22.01 8.65 4.73
CA VAL A 292 -22.61 7.37 4.35
C VAL A 292 -23.08 7.42 2.91
N ILE A 293 -22.82 6.36 2.16
CA ILE A 293 -23.41 6.11 0.85
C ILE A 293 -24.31 4.87 0.96
N ALA A 294 -25.24 4.72 0.02
CA ALA A 294 -25.97 3.48 -0.18
C ALA A 294 -25.09 2.41 -0.87
N GLY A 295 -25.50 1.15 -0.78
CA GLY A 295 -25.02 0.05 -1.61
C GLY A 295 -26.17 -0.68 -2.32
N ASN A 296 -25.86 -1.77 -3.02
CA ASN A 296 -26.85 -2.46 -3.84
C ASN A 296 -27.97 -3.12 -3.02
N HIS A 297 -27.75 -3.40 -1.72
CA HIS A 297 -28.77 -3.92 -0.80
C HIS A 297 -29.71 -2.84 -0.24
N ASP A 298 -29.33 -1.57 -0.32
CA ASP A 298 -30.14 -0.45 0.14
C ASP A 298 -31.21 -0.05 -0.89
N ILE A 299 -31.98 -1.03 -1.36
CA ILE A 299 -32.81 -0.93 -2.57
C ILE A 299 -33.86 0.18 -2.52
N THR A 300 -34.29 0.61 -1.34
CA THR A 300 -35.24 1.72 -1.14
C THR A 300 -34.59 3.10 -1.24
N LEU A 301 -33.26 3.19 -1.25
CA LEU A 301 -32.53 4.42 -1.53
C LEU A 301 -32.30 4.65 -3.03
N ASP A 302 -32.56 3.64 -3.87
CA ASP A 302 -32.65 3.73 -5.32
C ASP A 302 -34.13 3.75 -5.74
N GLU A 303 -34.71 4.95 -5.77
CA GLU A 303 -36.14 5.16 -6.02
C GLU A 303 -36.60 4.61 -7.38
N GLU A 304 -35.77 4.76 -8.42
CA GLU A 304 -36.07 4.27 -9.77
C GLU A 304 -36.08 2.74 -9.78
N TYR A 305 -35.04 2.11 -9.23
CA TYR A 305 -34.98 0.66 -9.10
C TYR A 305 -36.13 0.11 -8.25
N TYR A 306 -36.42 0.71 -7.11
CA TYR A 306 -37.45 0.24 -6.19
C TYR A 306 -38.83 0.25 -6.84
N THR A 307 -39.17 1.35 -7.50
CA THR A 307 -40.45 1.53 -8.20
C THR A 307 -40.58 0.53 -9.35
N ARG A 308 -39.49 0.27 -10.08
CA ARG A 308 -39.51 -0.63 -11.24
C ARG A 308 -39.54 -2.10 -10.86
N VAL A 309 -38.67 -2.55 -9.95
CA VAL A 309 -38.52 -3.97 -9.60
C VAL A 309 -38.27 -4.25 -8.11
N GLY A 310 -37.66 -3.32 -7.36
CA GLY A 310 -37.24 -3.58 -5.99
C GLY A 310 -38.39 -3.90 -5.03
N HIS A 311 -39.56 -3.27 -5.18
CA HIS A 311 -40.74 -3.57 -4.35
C HIS A 311 -41.23 -5.03 -4.48
N TYR A 312 -41.00 -5.70 -5.62
CA TYR A 312 -41.32 -7.12 -5.76
C TYR A 312 -40.44 -8.01 -4.87
N ARG A 313 -39.20 -7.61 -4.59
CA ARG A 313 -38.29 -8.32 -3.68
C ARG A 313 -38.77 -8.27 -2.23
N HIS A 314 -39.44 -7.18 -1.81
CA HIS A 314 -40.11 -7.11 -0.50
C HIS A 314 -41.32 -8.04 -0.42
N ARG A 315 -42.14 -8.09 -1.49
CA ARG A 315 -43.39 -8.85 -1.52
C ARG A 315 -43.21 -10.36 -1.64
N PHE A 316 -42.23 -10.83 -2.41
CA PHE A 316 -42.12 -12.25 -2.76
C PHE A 316 -40.91 -12.97 -2.14
N GLY A 317 -40.13 -12.27 -1.31
CA GLY A 317 -38.92 -12.81 -0.69
C GLY A 317 -37.79 -13.09 -1.68
N LEU A 318 -36.58 -13.33 -1.14
CA LEU A 318 -35.36 -13.56 -1.94
C LEU A 318 -35.39 -14.88 -2.75
N GLU A 319 -36.27 -15.82 -2.38
CA GLU A 319 -36.28 -17.21 -2.89
C GLU A 319 -36.56 -17.34 -4.39
N ARG A 320 -37.14 -16.31 -5.04
CA ARG A 320 -37.42 -16.35 -6.48
C ARG A 320 -36.27 -15.86 -7.36
N PHE A 321 -35.26 -15.20 -6.80
CA PHE A 321 -34.27 -14.42 -7.57
C PHE A 321 -32.79 -14.74 -7.27
N THR A 322 -32.48 -15.68 -6.37
CA THR A 322 -31.10 -16.16 -6.14
C THR A 322 -31.02 -17.68 -6.22
N THR A 323 -30.18 -18.21 -7.13
CA THR A 323 -29.68 -19.59 -7.03
C THR A 323 -28.69 -19.66 -5.88
N GLY A 324 -29.19 -19.92 -4.67
CA GLY A 324 -28.38 -20.18 -3.48
C GLY A 324 -28.61 -19.16 -2.38
N GLY A 325 -29.49 -19.48 -1.43
CA GLY A 325 -29.67 -18.71 -0.20
C GLY A 325 -30.48 -19.52 0.81
N THR A 326 -29.83 -19.86 1.93
CA THR A 326 -30.40 -20.56 3.08
C THR A 326 -31.42 -19.71 3.81
N GLY A 327 -32.43 -20.37 4.37
CA GLY A 327 -33.68 -19.76 4.84
C GLY A 327 -33.57 -18.88 6.07
N GLY A 328 -34.57 -18.00 6.20
CA GLY A 328 -34.86 -17.21 7.38
C GLY A 328 -36.34 -16.84 7.36
N THR A 329 -37.10 -17.50 8.23
CA THR A 329 -38.51 -17.23 8.55
C THR A 329 -38.61 -15.99 9.41
N ASP A 330 -39.34 -14.97 8.94
CA ASP A 330 -40.25 -14.11 9.74
C ASP A 330 -40.96 -13.16 8.78
N VAL A 331 -42.24 -13.46 8.54
CA VAL A 331 -43.09 -12.76 7.57
C VAL A 331 -43.73 -11.57 8.27
N GLU A 332 -43.01 -10.46 8.38
CA GLU A 332 -43.64 -9.14 8.54
C GLU A 332 -44.33 -8.76 7.23
N ASP A 333 -45.62 -8.44 7.35
CA ASP A 333 -46.61 -7.94 6.38
C ASP A 333 -46.17 -7.97 4.90
N VAL A 334 -46.57 -9.04 4.20
CA VAL A 334 -46.20 -9.35 2.80
C VAL A 334 -46.63 -8.24 1.81
N ASP A 335 -47.55 -7.37 2.22
CA ASP A 335 -48.13 -6.33 1.38
C ASP A 335 -47.55 -4.92 1.60
N ALA A 336 -46.69 -4.71 2.60
CA ALA A 336 -46.14 -3.39 2.92
C ALA A 336 -45.03 -2.98 1.94
N VAL A 337 -45.39 -2.15 0.96
CA VAL A 337 -44.43 -1.45 0.09
C VAL A 337 -43.87 -0.26 0.87
N GLU A 338 -42.55 -0.13 0.89
CA GLU A 338 -41.88 1.01 1.51
C GLU A 338 -42.01 2.25 0.62
N ASP A 339 -41.94 3.44 1.22
CA ASP A 339 -41.88 4.70 0.49
C ASP A 339 -40.41 5.17 0.38
N PRO A 340 -39.76 5.08 -0.80
CA PRO A 340 -38.38 5.52 -1.01
C PRO A 340 -38.12 6.97 -0.59
N VAL A 341 -39.09 7.87 -0.80
CA VAL A 341 -38.97 9.28 -0.44
C VAL A 341 -38.94 9.42 1.08
N ALA A 342 -39.83 8.72 1.77
CA ALA A 342 -39.85 8.70 3.24
C ALA A 342 -38.58 8.06 3.82
N ILE A 343 -38.02 7.01 3.19
CA ILE A 343 -36.76 6.39 3.61
C ILE A 343 -35.59 7.36 3.45
N LYS A 344 -35.45 7.99 2.28
CA LYS A 344 -34.40 8.99 2.02
C LYS A 344 -34.51 10.20 2.95
N ALA A 345 -35.73 10.58 3.32
CA ALA A 345 -35.99 11.62 4.30
C ALA A 345 -35.45 11.27 5.70
N LEU A 346 -35.38 9.99 6.09
CA LEU A 346 -34.76 9.59 7.38
C LEU A 346 -33.29 9.98 7.42
N TRP A 347 -32.55 9.68 6.35
CA TRP A 347 -31.11 9.92 6.21
C TRP A 347 -30.73 11.39 6.01
N THR A 348 -31.66 12.19 5.51
CA THR A 348 -31.47 13.62 5.25
C THR A 348 -32.17 14.52 6.29
N SER A 349 -32.84 13.92 7.28
CA SER A 349 -33.54 14.63 8.35
C SER A 349 -32.62 15.54 9.17
N ALA A 350 -33.20 16.59 9.77
CA ALA A 350 -32.48 17.48 10.67
C ALA A 350 -31.85 16.74 11.86
N ASP A 351 -32.52 15.70 12.36
CA ASP A 351 -32.03 14.86 13.46
C ASP A 351 -30.80 14.03 13.05
N ALA A 352 -30.82 13.39 11.87
CA ALA A 352 -29.63 12.72 11.34
C ALA A 352 -28.47 13.71 11.13
N GLN A 353 -28.76 14.90 10.60
CA GLN A 353 -27.75 15.93 10.38
C GLN A 353 -27.16 16.48 11.69
N ALA A 354 -27.98 16.67 12.72
CA ALA A 354 -27.56 17.11 14.06
C ALA A 354 -26.66 16.07 14.73
N ALA A 355 -26.90 14.77 14.47
CA ALA A 355 -26.01 13.69 14.90
C ALA A 355 -24.73 13.56 14.05
N GLY A 356 -24.46 14.48 13.12
CA GLY A 356 -23.27 14.49 12.27
C GLY A 356 -23.35 13.58 11.04
N ILE A 357 -24.50 12.96 10.77
CA ILE A 357 -24.70 12.06 9.62
C ILE A 357 -24.93 12.89 8.34
N ARG A 358 -24.26 12.52 7.26
CA ARG A 358 -24.42 13.09 5.92
C ARG A 358 -24.52 11.94 4.91
N TYR A 359 -25.73 11.74 4.39
CA TYR A 359 -25.96 10.85 3.26
C TYR A 359 -25.45 11.49 1.96
N LEU A 360 -24.66 10.74 1.22
CA LEU A 360 -24.00 11.20 -0.01
C LEU A 360 -24.55 10.45 -1.21
N GLU A 361 -25.11 11.22 -2.14
CA GLU A 361 -25.34 10.75 -3.51
C GLU A 361 -24.05 10.84 -4.32
N GLU A 362 -24.07 10.26 -5.54
CA GLU A 362 -22.91 10.29 -6.42
C GLU A 362 -22.42 11.72 -6.71
N GLY A 363 -21.13 11.95 -6.54
CA GLY A 363 -20.48 13.22 -6.85
C GLY A 363 -19.43 13.63 -5.84
N THR A 364 -18.89 14.84 -6.02
CA THR A 364 -17.85 15.41 -5.14
C THR A 364 -18.46 16.37 -4.14
N ARG A 365 -18.15 16.20 -2.85
CA ARG A 365 -18.51 17.14 -1.77
C ARG A 365 -17.31 17.46 -0.90
N GLU A 366 -17.38 18.59 -0.23
CA GLU A 366 -16.33 19.06 0.68
C GLU A 366 -16.91 19.30 2.07
N PHE A 367 -16.16 18.89 3.09
CA PHE A 367 -16.55 19.02 4.49
C PHE A 367 -15.42 19.64 5.31
N ARG A 368 -15.81 20.30 6.40
CA ARG A 368 -14.92 20.93 7.37
C ARG A 368 -15.19 20.36 8.75
N LEU A 369 -14.13 20.06 9.48
CA LEU A 369 -14.17 19.56 10.85
C LEU A 369 -13.86 20.68 11.85
N SER A 370 -14.30 20.50 13.08
CA SER A 370 -13.98 21.39 14.21
C SER A 370 -12.47 21.56 14.46
N THR A 371 -11.67 20.57 14.02
CA THR A 371 -10.20 20.62 14.08
C THR A 371 -9.57 21.57 13.06
N GLY A 372 -10.36 22.15 12.14
CA GLY A 372 -9.90 22.93 11.00
C GLY A 372 -9.51 22.09 9.78
N ALA A 373 -9.59 20.76 9.87
CA ALA A 373 -9.36 19.86 8.74
C ALA A 373 -10.46 20.02 7.69
N ARG A 374 -10.04 20.08 6.42
CA ARG A 374 -10.89 20.07 5.24
C ARG A 374 -10.73 18.73 4.53
N VAL A 375 -11.83 18.13 4.11
CA VAL A 375 -11.83 16.87 3.34
C VAL A 375 -12.69 16.99 2.10
N ARG A 376 -12.12 16.68 0.93
CA ARG A 376 -12.87 16.53 -0.32
C ARG A 376 -13.11 15.06 -0.62
N VAL A 377 -14.38 14.69 -0.70
CA VAL A 377 -14.84 13.30 -0.87
C VAL A 377 -15.56 13.16 -2.21
N TYR A 378 -15.12 12.21 -3.03
CA TYR A 378 -15.94 11.68 -4.11
C TYR A 378 -16.73 10.48 -3.59
N ALA A 379 -18.05 10.51 -3.74
CA ALA A 379 -18.96 9.46 -3.33
C ALA A 379 -19.60 8.78 -4.55
N SER A 380 -19.83 7.46 -4.51
CA SER A 380 -20.67 6.77 -5.50
C SER A 380 -21.22 5.45 -4.95
N PRO A 381 -22.56 5.26 -4.90
CA PRO A 381 -23.17 3.99 -4.49
C PRO A 381 -23.15 2.92 -5.58
N TYR A 382 -22.78 3.30 -6.81
CA TYR A 382 -22.96 2.48 -8.00
C TYR A 382 -21.91 1.38 -8.14
N THR A 383 -22.33 0.20 -8.61
CA THR A 383 -21.47 -0.93 -8.99
C THR A 383 -21.82 -1.50 -10.37
N PRO A 384 -20.86 -2.10 -11.09
CA PRO A 384 -21.18 -2.86 -12.30
C PRO A 384 -22.23 -3.93 -11.98
N GLU A 385 -23.09 -4.24 -12.95
CA GLU A 385 -24.23 -5.14 -12.77
C GLU A 385 -23.88 -6.42 -12.00
N PHE A 386 -24.69 -6.69 -10.97
CA PHE A 386 -24.57 -7.88 -10.15
C PHE A 386 -25.98 -8.33 -9.74
N CYS A 387 -26.44 -9.45 -10.28
CA CYS A 387 -27.71 -10.10 -9.94
C CYS A 387 -28.96 -9.19 -9.94
N GLU A 388 -29.00 -8.18 -10.83
CA GLU A 388 -30.09 -7.18 -10.94
C GLU A 388 -30.47 -6.52 -9.60
N TRP A 389 -29.49 -6.11 -8.79
CA TRP A 389 -29.71 -5.31 -7.58
C TRP A 389 -29.71 -3.80 -7.85
N ALA A 390 -30.02 -3.00 -6.83
CA ALA A 390 -30.05 -1.53 -6.92
C ALA A 390 -28.66 -0.96 -7.24
N PHE A 391 -28.63 0.28 -7.72
CA PHE A 391 -27.40 1.02 -8.05
C PHE A 391 -26.48 0.28 -9.05
N ALA A 392 -27.06 -0.58 -9.89
CA ALA A 392 -26.35 -1.29 -10.94
C ALA A 392 -26.17 -0.43 -12.20
N TYR A 393 -25.05 -0.60 -12.89
CA TYR A 393 -24.81 -0.08 -14.23
C TYR A 393 -24.13 -1.10 -15.14
N GLU A 394 -24.24 -0.93 -16.45
CA GLU A 394 -23.58 -1.81 -17.42
C GLU A 394 -22.06 -1.77 -17.23
N ARG A 395 -21.39 -2.92 -17.19
CA ARG A 395 -19.94 -2.99 -16.94
C ARG A 395 -19.10 -2.15 -17.93
N GLY A 396 -19.60 -1.91 -19.15
CA GLY A 396 -18.95 -1.08 -20.16
C GLY A 396 -19.17 0.44 -20.00
N GLU A 397 -20.06 0.88 -19.11
CA GLU A 397 -20.35 2.29 -18.86
C GLU A 397 -19.26 2.92 -17.98
N ASP A 398 -18.54 3.92 -18.52
CA ASP A 398 -17.59 4.71 -17.74
C ASP A 398 -18.29 5.88 -17.04
N ARG A 399 -18.75 5.62 -15.82
CA ARG A 399 -19.45 6.60 -14.97
C ARG A 399 -18.54 7.63 -14.31
N TYR A 400 -17.21 7.50 -14.47
CA TYR A 400 -16.24 8.25 -13.67
C TYR A 400 -15.37 9.20 -14.50
N ASP A 401 -15.44 9.14 -15.84
CA ASP A 401 -14.65 9.96 -16.75
C ASP A 401 -15.52 10.99 -17.51
N ALA A 402 -15.20 12.28 -17.32
CA ALA A 402 -15.86 13.37 -18.03
C ALA A 402 -15.72 13.23 -19.56
N ALA A 403 -14.58 12.72 -20.05
CA ALA A 403 -14.34 12.50 -21.47
C ALA A 403 -15.21 11.37 -22.06
N LYS A 404 -15.87 10.58 -21.21
CA LYS A 404 -16.80 9.51 -21.57
C LYS A 404 -18.26 9.89 -21.33
N GLY A 405 -18.53 11.14 -20.94
CA GLY A 405 -19.88 11.64 -20.71
C GLY A 405 -20.43 11.32 -19.31
N ALA A 406 -19.57 10.98 -18.35
CA ALA A 406 -19.98 10.77 -16.96
C ALA A 406 -20.75 11.98 -16.41
N ARG A 407 -21.91 11.73 -15.80
CA ARG A 407 -22.76 12.77 -15.19
C ARG A 407 -22.06 13.44 -14.00
N ASN A 408 -21.39 12.65 -13.17
CA ASN A 408 -20.69 13.09 -11.97
C ASN A 408 -19.23 12.59 -12.02
N PRO A 409 -18.37 13.16 -12.89
CA PRO A 409 -17.03 12.63 -13.09
C PRO A 409 -16.14 12.81 -11.85
N VAL A 410 -15.19 11.89 -11.66
CA VAL A 410 -14.19 12.00 -10.59
C VAL A 410 -13.18 13.10 -10.97
N PRO A 411 -12.94 14.10 -10.10
CA PRO A 411 -11.94 15.13 -10.36
C PRO A 411 -10.54 14.56 -10.58
N THR A 412 -9.84 15.06 -11.61
CA THR A 412 -8.45 14.67 -11.90
C THR A 412 -7.47 15.42 -10.98
N PHE A 413 -6.39 14.76 -10.57
CA PHE A 413 -5.34 15.36 -9.75
C PHE A 413 -4.36 16.20 -10.61
N PRO A 414 -3.93 17.41 -10.18
CA PRO A 414 -4.32 18.18 -8.98
C PRO A 414 -5.48 19.19 -9.24
N PRO A 415 -6.30 19.57 -8.22
CA PRO A 415 -6.20 19.21 -6.79
C PRO A 415 -6.80 17.85 -6.42
N GLY A 416 -7.49 17.16 -7.34
CA GLY A 416 -8.07 15.82 -7.10
C GLY A 416 -9.10 15.80 -5.96
N VAL A 417 -9.26 14.62 -5.34
CA VAL A 417 -10.07 14.40 -4.12
C VAL A 417 -9.20 13.75 -3.03
N ASP A 418 -9.49 14.01 -1.76
CA ASP A 418 -8.74 13.41 -0.66
C ASP A 418 -9.20 11.97 -0.41
N VAL A 419 -10.51 11.74 -0.45
CA VAL A 419 -11.14 10.43 -0.22
C VAL A 419 -12.03 10.07 -1.39
N MET A 420 -11.92 8.83 -1.87
CA MET A 420 -12.96 8.19 -2.66
C MET A 420 -13.74 7.22 -1.75
N LEU A 421 -15.06 7.37 -1.69
CA LEU A 421 -15.98 6.51 -0.96
C LEU A 421 -16.91 5.89 -1.99
N THR A 422 -16.68 4.64 -2.37
CA THR A 422 -17.49 3.94 -3.37
C THR A 422 -18.02 2.66 -2.80
N HIS A 423 -19.18 2.19 -3.27
CA HIS A 423 -19.69 0.92 -2.76
C HIS A 423 -18.83 -0.27 -3.24
N GLY A 424 -18.63 -0.38 -4.55
CA GLY A 424 -17.80 -1.44 -5.13
C GLY A 424 -16.28 -1.14 -5.15
N PRO A 425 -15.45 -2.19 -5.22
CA PRO A 425 -14.00 -2.05 -5.31
C PRO A 425 -13.51 -1.71 -6.74
N PRO A 426 -12.36 -1.03 -6.88
CA PRO A 426 -11.67 -0.92 -8.16
C PRO A 426 -11.06 -2.27 -8.57
N TYR A 427 -11.05 -2.57 -9.87
CA TYR A 427 -10.59 -3.85 -10.41
C TYR A 427 -9.15 -4.19 -9.96
N GLY A 428 -8.98 -5.44 -9.54
CA GLY A 428 -7.74 -6.05 -9.07
C GLY A 428 -7.34 -5.63 -7.65
N ILE A 429 -8.05 -4.71 -6.98
CA ILE A 429 -7.74 -4.19 -5.65
C ILE A 429 -8.80 -4.69 -4.65
N LEU A 430 -8.44 -5.71 -3.86
CA LEU A 430 -9.30 -6.22 -2.78
C LEU A 430 -10.72 -6.60 -3.26
N ASP A 431 -10.78 -7.21 -4.44
CA ASP A 431 -11.99 -7.46 -5.23
C ASP A 431 -12.11 -8.92 -5.68
N GLN A 432 -11.41 -9.84 -5.01
CA GLN A 432 -11.40 -11.25 -5.39
C GLN A 432 -12.49 -12.02 -4.64
N VAL A 433 -13.36 -12.71 -5.38
CA VAL A 433 -14.41 -13.57 -4.82
C VAL A 433 -13.91 -14.99 -4.57
N VAL A 434 -14.51 -15.74 -3.64
CA VAL A 434 -14.21 -17.16 -3.42
C VAL A 434 -15.32 -18.06 -3.99
N PRO A 435 -15.02 -19.29 -4.45
CA PRO A 435 -13.71 -19.96 -4.51
C PRO A 435 -12.88 -19.65 -5.78
N GLY A 436 -13.41 -18.87 -6.73
CA GLY A 436 -12.79 -18.64 -8.04
C GLY A 436 -11.53 -17.76 -8.02
N HIS A 437 -11.36 -16.93 -6.99
CA HIS A 437 -10.32 -15.89 -6.90
C HIS A 437 -10.30 -14.92 -8.08
N GLU A 438 -11.43 -14.81 -8.78
CA GLU A 438 -11.63 -13.90 -9.90
C GLU A 438 -11.77 -12.48 -9.38
N SER A 439 -11.13 -11.53 -10.05
CA SER A 439 -11.27 -10.10 -9.74
C SER A 439 -12.54 -9.59 -10.42
N VAL A 440 -13.49 -9.10 -9.62
CA VAL A 440 -14.81 -8.66 -10.12
C VAL A 440 -15.03 -7.15 -10.02
N GLY A 441 -14.04 -6.41 -9.51
CA GLY A 441 -14.11 -4.96 -9.34
C GLY A 441 -14.25 -4.20 -10.66
N CYS A 442 -14.40 -2.88 -10.57
CA CYS A 442 -14.64 -2.02 -11.72
C CYS A 442 -13.35 -1.46 -12.32
N GLU A 443 -13.11 -1.71 -13.61
CA GLU A 443 -11.94 -1.23 -14.36
C GLU A 443 -11.99 0.29 -14.56
N HIS A 444 -13.17 0.85 -14.79
CA HIS A 444 -13.37 2.30 -14.92
C HIS A 444 -13.08 3.01 -13.60
N LEU A 445 -13.49 2.42 -12.47
CA LEU A 445 -13.19 2.94 -11.15
C LEU A 445 -11.69 2.88 -10.83
N TYR A 446 -10.98 1.82 -11.25
CA TYR A 446 -9.52 1.75 -11.14
C TYR A 446 -8.84 2.90 -11.91
N ARG A 447 -9.24 3.13 -13.17
CA ARG A 447 -8.72 4.24 -13.98
C ARG A 447 -9.04 5.60 -13.36
N ALA A 448 -10.24 5.75 -12.79
CA ALA A 448 -10.63 6.96 -12.09
C ALA A 448 -9.75 7.22 -10.87
N ALA A 449 -9.49 6.19 -10.05
CA ALA A 449 -8.57 6.29 -8.90
C ALA A 449 -7.14 6.62 -9.35
N GLU A 450 -6.68 6.10 -10.49
CA GLU A 450 -5.36 6.44 -11.06
C GLU A 450 -5.26 7.90 -11.49
N ARG A 451 -6.33 8.46 -12.07
CA ARG A 451 -6.42 9.88 -12.44
C ARG A 451 -6.54 10.80 -11.22
N ALA A 452 -7.38 10.41 -10.25
CA ALA A 452 -7.73 11.22 -9.09
C ALA A 452 -6.72 11.15 -7.95
N LYS A 453 -5.94 10.06 -7.88
CA LYS A 453 -4.89 9.76 -6.90
C LYS A 453 -5.27 10.14 -5.46
N PRO A 454 -6.41 9.64 -4.94
CA PRO A 454 -6.88 9.99 -3.62
C PRO A 454 -5.90 9.53 -2.54
N ARG A 455 -5.94 10.17 -1.37
CA ARG A 455 -5.19 9.71 -0.20
C ARG A 455 -5.72 8.34 0.24
N LEU A 456 -7.04 8.23 0.29
CA LEU A 456 -7.77 7.06 0.76
C LEU A 456 -8.89 6.70 -0.21
N HIS A 457 -9.04 5.42 -0.53
CA HIS A 457 -10.20 4.89 -1.25
C HIS A 457 -10.82 3.78 -0.42
N VAL A 458 -12.05 4.02 0.05
CA VAL A 458 -12.82 3.12 0.91
C VAL A 458 -13.99 2.54 0.11
N PHE A 459 -14.17 1.23 0.24
CA PHE A 459 -15.22 0.48 -0.43
C PHE A 459 -15.56 -0.80 0.32
N GLY A 460 -16.54 -1.55 -0.19
CA GLY A 460 -17.05 -2.79 0.36
C GLY A 460 -17.47 -3.77 -0.75
N HIS A 461 -18.70 -4.27 -0.65
CA HIS A 461 -19.42 -5.10 -1.62
C HIS A 461 -18.88 -6.53 -1.81
N ILE A 462 -17.55 -6.69 -1.87
CA ILE A 462 -16.89 -7.98 -1.95
C ILE A 462 -16.38 -8.35 -0.56
N HIS A 463 -17.17 -9.09 0.22
CA HIS A 463 -16.90 -9.36 1.63
C HIS A 463 -15.55 -10.08 1.86
N GLU A 464 -15.18 -11.00 0.96
CA GLU A 464 -13.90 -11.71 0.94
C GLU A 464 -12.69 -10.79 0.79
N GLY A 465 -12.93 -9.62 0.20
CA GLY A 465 -11.91 -8.62 -0.08
C GLY A 465 -11.45 -7.86 1.15
N TYR A 466 -12.10 -8.04 2.31
CA TYR A 466 -11.79 -7.30 3.55
C TYR A 466 -10.29 -7.17 3.80
N GLY A 467 -9.84 -5.94 3.99
CA GLY A 467 -8.44 -5.64 4.26
C GLY A 467 -8.01 -4.26 3.76
N ALA A 468 -6.72 -3.98 3.93
CA ALA A 468 -6.12 -2.72 3.48
C ALA A 468 -4.86 -2.96 2.64
N ARG A 469 -4.72 -2.15 1.59
CA ARG A 469 -3.63 -2.23 0.63
C ARG A 469 -3.11 -0.84 0.31
N ARG A 470 -1.84 -0.61 0.58
CA ARG A 470 -1.14 0.59 0.10
C ARG A 470 -0.62 0.34 -1.31
N PHE A 471 -0.86 1.28 -2.21
CA PHE A 471 -0.50 1.19 -3.62
C PHE A 471 0.33 2.39 -4.04
N GLU A 472 1.43 2.18 -4.77
CA GLU A 472 2.24 3.24 -5.36
C GLU A 472 2.03 3.29 -6.88
N TRP A 473 1.43 4.39 -7.37
CA TRP A 473 1.00 4.53 -8.77
C TRP A 473 2.14 4.39 -9.78
N SER A 474 3.32 4.97 -9.50
CA SER A 474 4.43 4.95 -10.46
C SER A 474 5.08 3.57 -10.65
N THR A 475 5.10 2.75 -9.60
CA THR A 475 5.79 1.46 -9.60
C THR A 475 4.82 0.28 -9.65
N HIS A 476 3.52 0.54 -9.51
CA HIS A 476 2.46 -0.45 -9.30
C HIS A 476 2.76 -1.36 -8.10
N ASN A 477 3.61 -0.92 -7.17
CA ASN A 477 3.94 -1.68 -5.99
C ASN A 477 2.74 -1.71 -5.03
N ARG A 478 2.41 -2.90 -4.55
CA ARG A 478 1.25 -3.18 -3.71
C ARG A 478 1.73 -3.82 -2.43
N SER A 479 1.43 -3.21 -1.28
CA SER A 479 1.72 -3.79 0.03
C SER A 479 0.44 -3.93 0.82
N MET A 480 0.11 -5.17 1.19
CA MET A 480 -0.95 -5.43 2.16
C MET A 480 -0.55 -4.86 3.51
N ILE A 481 -1.46 -4.13 4.13
CA ILE A 481 -1.34 -3.75 5.53
C ILE A 481 -1.68 -5.00 6.35
N GLN A 482 -0.87 -5.28 7.36
CA GLN A 482 -1.06 -6.41 8.26
C GLN A 482 -1.33 -5.85 9.64
N CYS A 483 -2.41 -6.30 10.25
CA CYS A 483 -2.77 -5.98 11.62
C CYS A 483 -2.69 -7.26 12.46
N ASP A 484 -2.22 -7.15 13.69
CA ASP A 484 -2.22 -8.27 14.63
C ASP A 484 -3.66 -8.54 15.08
N GLU A 485 -4.12 -9.79 14.95
CA GLU A 485 -5.50 -10.17 15.31
C GLU A 485 -5.81 -9.96 16.80
N THR A 486 -4.82 -10.15 17.67
CA THR A 486 -4.98 -9.97 19.12
C THR A 486 -5.18 -8.49 19.43
N THR A 487 -4.27 -7.65 18.91
CA THR A 487 -4.40 -6.19 19.05
C THR A 487 -5.69 -5.69 18.43
N ALA A 488 -6.10 -6.21 17.27
CA ALA A 488 -7.34 -5.78 16.64
C ALA A 488 -8.59 -6.12 17.47
N ARG A 489 -8.62 -7.28 18.13
CA ARG A 489 -9.71 -7.66 19.06
C ARG A 489 -9.73 -6.81 20.33
N GLU A 490 -8.55 -6.55 20.90
CA GLU A 490 -8.38 -5.72 22.10
C GLU A 490 -8.81 -4.28 21.83
N GLU A 491 -8.29 -3.68 20.74
CA GLU A 491 -8.54 -2.29 20.34
C GLU A 491 -9.82 -2.11 19.53
N ARG A 492 -10.54 -3.19 19.22
CA ARG A 492 -11.78 -3.20 18.42
C ARG A 492 -11.62 -2.62 17.01
N CYS A 493 -10.41 -2.66 16.46
CA CYS A 493 -10.11 -2.13 15.13
C CYS A 493 -8.83 -2.66 14.51
N ALA A 494 -8.79 -2.68 13.18
CA ALA A 494 -7.55 -2.78 12.42
C ALA A 494 -6.96 -1.36 12.24
N PHE A 495 -5.87 -1.07 12.95
CA PHE A 495 -5.27 0.27 12.97
C PHE A 495 -4.12 0.42 11.97
N VAL A 496 -4.09 1.55 11.27
CA VAL A 496 -2.96 1.98 10.43
C VAL A 496 -2.72 3.48 10.51
N ASP A 497 -1.49 3.87 10.81
CA ASP A 497 -1.07 5.27 10.82
C ASP A 497 -0.21 5.57 9.58
N VAL A 498 -0.76 6.41 8.71
CA VAL A 498 -0.11 6.95 7.50
C VAL A 498 0.01 8.47 7.54
N SER A 499 -0.10 9.06 8.74
CA SER A 499 0.14 10.49 9.00
C SER A 499 1.63 10.84 8.94
N GLU A 500 1.96 12.12 8.92
CA GLU A 500 3.34 12.61 8.88
C GLU A 500 4.14 12.27 10.13
N SER A 501 3.46 12.01 11.25
CA SER A 501 4.09 11.59 12.52
C SER A 501 4.79 10.23 12.45
N THR A 502 4.56 9.45 11.38
CA THR A 502 5.12 8.11 11.22
C THR A 502 6.07 7.99 10.03
N ASN A 503 6.93 6.98 10.06
CA ASN A 503 7.81 6.67 8.93
C ASN A 503 7.10 5.95 7.77
N SER A 504 5.82 5.65 7.96
CA SER A 504 4.84 5.12 7.02
C SER A 504 3.93 6.20 6.44
N SER A 505 4.28 7.49 6.55
CA SER A 505 3.47 8.58 5.99
C SER A 505 3.12 8.37 4.52
N LEU A 506 1.88 8.68 4.14
CA LEU A 506 1.38 8.53 2.78
C LEU A 506 1.95 9.62 1.86
N ARG A 507 2.49 9.25 0.69
CA ARG A 507 2.92 10.22 -0.33
C ARG A 507 1.75 10.62 -1.22
N VAL A 508 1.06 11.70 -0.87
CA VAL A 508 -0.08 12.27 -1.62
C VAL A 508 0.26 12.42 -3.10
N GLY A 509 -0.67 12.02 -3.98
CA GLY A 509 -0.49 12.06 -5.44
C GLY A 509 0.49 11.02 -6.00
N LYS A 510 1.08 10.16 -5.16
CA LYS A 510 1.96 9.04 -5.56
C LYS A 510 1.49 7.71 -4.99
N GLU A 511 0.90 7.73 -3.81
CA GLU A 511 0.37 6.58 -3.11
C GLU A 511 -1.08 6.79 -2.71
N THR A 512 -1.85 5.71 -2.77
CA THR A 512 -3.23 5.64 -2.28
C THR A 512 -3.33 4.48 -1.31
N LEU A 513 -4.04 4.67 -0.20
CA LEU A 513 -4.46 3.60 0.69
C LEU A 513 -5.84 3.12 0.25
N PHE A 514 -5.95 1.87 -0.19
CA PHE A 514 -7.21 1.23 -0.53
C PHE A 514 -7.66 0.35 0.63
N ILE A 515 -8.92 0.46 1.02
CA ILE A 515 -9.49 -0.32 2.12
C ILE A 515 -10.84 -0.88 1.69
N ASN A 516 -10.94 -2.20 1.71
CA ASN A 516 -12.21 -2.89 1.73
C ASN A 516 -12.63 -3.01 3.21
N ALA A 517 -13.70 -2.31 3.56
CA ALA A 517 -14.16 -2.11 4.93
C ALA A 517 -15.35 -3.00 5.32
N SER A 518 -15.63 -4.07 4.57
CA SER A 518 -16.70 -5.02 4.87
C SER A 518 -16.56 -5.58 6.28
N VAL A 519 -17.49 -5.24 7.17
CA VAL A 519 -17.49 -5.76 8.55
C VAL A 519 -18.03 -7.18 8.65
N VAL A 520 -18.72 -7.64 7.60
CA VAL A 520 -19.24 -9.01 7.50
C VAL A 520 -18.36 -9.90 6.62
N THR A 521 -18.51 -11.22 6.80
CA THR A 521 -17.98 -12.26 5.90
C THR A 521 -18.95 -12.60 4.77
N VAL A 522 -18.56 -13.52 3.88
CA VAL A 522 -19.45 -14.08 2.84
C VAL A 522 -20.68 -14.74 3.44
N GLU A 523 -20.52 -15.34 4.62
CA GLU A 523 -21.58 -15.97 5.40
C GLU A 523 -22.41 -14.95 6.21
N TYR A 524 -22.21 -13.64 5.99
CA TYR A 524 -22.87 -12.54 6.70
C TYR A 524 -22.58 -12.53 8.21
N GLU A 525 -21.41 -13.02 8.63
CA GLU A 525 -21.00 -12.98 10.03
C GLU A 525 -20.30 -11.63 10.34
N PRO A 526 -20.78 -10.83 11.31
CA PRO A 526 -20.27 -9.49 11.58
C PRO A 526 -19.04 -9.54 12.49
N VAL A 527 -17.91 -9.97 11.94
CA VAL A 527 -16.69 -10.31 12.70
C VAL A 527 -15.43 -9.55 12.26
N ASN A 528 -15.45 -8.89 11.10
CA ASN A 528 -14.27 -8.17 10.61
C ASN A 528 -14.10 -6.84 11.34
N ALA A 529 -12.86 -6.49 11.67
CA ALA A 529 -12.58 -5.27 12.43
C ALA A 529 -12.92 -4.01 11.61
N PRO A 530 -13.52 -2.97 12.22
CA PRO A 530 -13.49 -1.63 11.64
C PRO A 530 -12.04 -1.21 11.35
N TRP A 531 -11.80 -0.55 10.23
CA TRP A 531 -10.49 0.03 9.94
C TRP A 531 -10.38 1.42 10.56
N VAL A 532 -9.31 1.68 11.30
CA VAL A 532 -9.01 3.01 11.83
C VAL A 532 -7.74 3.53 11.18
N VAL A 533 -7.85 4.67 10.50
CA VAL A 533 -6.77 5.27 9.72
C VAL A 533 -6.45 6.65 10.26
N ASP A 534 -5.19 6.87 10.62
CA ASP A 534 -4.68 8.22 10.86
C ASP A 534 -3.96 8.72 9.59
N LEU A 535 -4.40 9.84 9.01
CA LEU A 535 -3.78 10.45 7.83
C LEU A 535 -3.81 11.98 7.90
N GLU A 536 -2.98 12.64 7.09
CA GLU A 536 -2.98 14.10 6.96
C GLU A 536 -4.09 14.58 6.03
N LEU A 537 -4.92 15.51 6.48
CA LEU A 537 -5.86 16.26 5.64
C LEU A 537 -5.46 17.73 5.55
N PRO A 538 -5.75 18.42 4.43
CA PRO A 538 -5.53 19.86 4.30
C PRO A 538 -6.24 20.64 5.41
N LEU A 539 -5.61 21.70 5.93
CA LEU A 539 -6.28 22.71 6.75
C LEU A 539 -7.03 23.68 5.85
N ASP A 540 -8.13 24.23 6.37
CA ASP A 540 -8.82 25.35 5.73
C ASP A 540 -7.97 26.62 5.86
N GLU A 541 -7.62 27.28 4.75
CA GLU A 541 -6.74 28.46 4.78
C GLU A 541 -7.41 29.73 5.36
N ASP A 542 -8.71 29.67 5.67
CA ASP A 542 -9.52 30.79 6.17
C ASP A 542 -9.79 30.77 7.69
N GLY A 543 -8.85 30.25 8.48
CA GLY A 543 -8.87 30.40 9.93
C GLY A 543 -8.50 31.83 10.37
N GLY A 544 -9.35 32.82 10.10
CA GLY A 544 -9.08 34.20 10.56
C GLY A 544 -9.96 35.37 10.12
N ARG A 545 -11.16 35.18 9.53
CA ARG A 545 -12.13 36.28 9.37
C ARG A 545 -13.58 35.81 9.51
N SER A 546 -14.05 35.73 10.75
CA SER A 546 -15.47 35.93 11.05
C SER A 546 -15.76 37.44 11.00
N ASN A 547 -16.63 37.85 10.08
CA ASN A 547 -17.48 39.02 10.27
C ASN A 547 -18.80 38.56 10.90
#